data_AF-A0A137Q9R0-F1
#
_entry.id   AF-A0A137Q9R0-F1
#
_cell.length_a   1.000
_cell.length_b   1.000
_cell.length_c   1.000
_cell.angle_alpha   90.00
_cell.angle_beta   90.00
_cell.angle_gamma   90.00
#
_symmetry.space_group_name_H-M   'P 1'
#
loop_
_entity.id
_entity.type
_entity.pdbx_description
1 polymer ?
#
loop_
_entity_poly.entity_id
_entity_poly.type
_entity_poly.pdbx_seq_one_letter_code
_entity_poly.pdbx_strand_id
1 'polypeptide(L)'
;MAVWHRFKYSDPVETGIVLPILHINGFKISERMTYGAMDDREFIGYGYQPYMVKDMENIDCNLAASLSWAISEIHKIQHAACSGNPIVKPCWPVILLCIPGNIIEGSFQSHQVPLPKAKSDERYLQLLDTWLKSYNPRGLFQEDALPVEAVQKLIPSINDKKLGQKRELYKAYVPLDVLDWRLLAIGKVTQEHCMKHVGKFLGEAITLPEAARVYLPPDANCALSTVAHCIGVNNYVNLIVGSKQPTPVWLSHEETDKHYIAGASVRKFTSVDDDINPNVILVSKGVEVTFEVIAAASLLCKHCLNLHVQAVNIIDLTVLNHKCTHPHALDDEQFNMLFTEDRPIHFNYHGYPIKLQGLLFGCPGLMECVMIAGYKEERTTTLPFDMMLCNNMSRFDFAIAAIHGGSRVNPKVTVNAHIEISALRHEAKKVQYYIYKHGKGV
;
A
#
# COMPACT_ATOMS: atom_id res chain seq x y z
N MET A 1 5.16 -21.16 -5.17
CA MET A 1 4.60 -22.30 -4.40
C MET A 1 3.27 -21.98 -3.73
N ALA A 2 3.13 -20.90 -2.94
CA ALA A 2 1.87 -20.60 -2.23
C ALA A 2 0.61 -20.47 -3.13
N VAL A 3 0.77 -19.95 -4.37
CA VAL A 3 -0.35 -19.77 -5.32
C VAL A 3 -1.05 -21.07 -5.70
N TRP A 4 -0.34 -22.21 -5.66
CA TRP A 4 -0.91 -23.52 -5.98
C TRP A 4 -1.98 -23.96 -4.96
N HIS A 5 -2.04 -23.34 -3.78
CA HIS A 5 -3.11 -23.61 -2.80
C HIS A 5 -4.36 -22.74 -2.98
N ARG A 6 -4.40 -21.84 -3.97
CA ARG A 6 -5.52 -20.91 -4.18
C ARG A 6 -6.87 -21.63 -4.34
N PHE A 7 -6.91 -22.76 -5.05
CA PHE A 7 -8.15 -23.52 -5.28
C PHE A 7 -8.81 -24.02 -3.97
N LYS A 8 -8.06 -24.12 -2.87
CA LYS A 8 -8.60 -24.52 -1.57
C LYS A 8 -9.52 -23.47 -0.96
N TYR A 9 -9.49 -22.25 -1.49
CA TYR A 9 -10.33 -21.11 -1.10
C TYR A 9 -11.38 -20.78 -2.17
N SER A 10 -11.47 -21.59 -3.22
CA SER A 10 -12.44 -21.43 -4.30
C SER A 10 -13.67 -22.30 -4.05
N ASP A 11 -14.85 -21.72 -4.22
CA ASP A 11 -16.12 -22.45 -4.22
C ASP A 11 -16.48 -22.84 -5.67
N PRO A 12 -16.61 -24.14 -6.00
CA PRO A 12 -16.97 -24.59 -7.35
C PRO A 12 -18.33 -24.06 -7.87
N VAL A 13 -19.22 -23.62 -6.97
CA VAL A 13 -20.55 -23.10 -7.30
C VAL A 13 -20.50 -21.60 -7.56
N GLU A 14 -19.81 -20.84 -6.69
CA GLU A 14 -19.87 -19.37 -6.71
C GLU A 14 -18.71 -18.73 -7.49
N THR A 15 -17.60 -19.44 -7.67
CA THR A 15 -16.37 -18.85 -8.21
C THR A 15 -16.00 -19.43 -9.58
N GLY A 16 -15.36 -18.59 -10.40
CA GLY A 16 -14.74 -19.04 -11.65
C GLY A 16 -13.55 -19.97 -11.37
N ILE A 17 -13.29 -20.89 -12.30
CA ILE A 17 -12.22 -21.89 -12.17
C ILE A 17 -10.99 -21.47 -12.97
N VAL A 18 -9.81 -21.72 -12.39
CA VAL A 18 -8.53 -21.55 -13.07
C VAL A 18 -8.05 -22.91 -13.54
N LEU A 19 -7.77 -23.04 -14.84
CA LEU A 19 -7.03 -24.17 -15.41
C LEU A 19 -5.56 -23.75 -15.56
N PRO A 20 -4.65 -24.20 -14.67
CA PRO A 20 -3.25 -23.87 -14.82
C PRO A 20 -2.63 -24.70 -15.95
N ILE A 21 -1.90 -24.03 -16.83
CA ILE A 21 -1.06 -24.66 -17.85
C ILE A 21 0.38 -24.28 -17.52
N LEU A 22 1.15 -25.24 -17.04
CA LEU A 22 2.56 -25.05 -16.74
C LEU A 22 3.38 -25.34 -17.99
N HIS A 23 3.95 -24.29 -18.57
CA HIS A 23 4.85 -24.42 -19.71
C HIS A 23 6.27 -24.80 -19.24
N ILE A 24 6.67 -26.03 -19.52
CA ILE A 24 7.96 -26.62 -19.15
C ILE A 24 8.82 -26.72 -20.41
N ASN A 25 9.44 -25.61 -20.78
CA ASN A 25 10.47 -25.57 -21.85
C ASN A 25 11.90 -25.84 -21.30
N GLY A 26 12.03 -26.16 -20.01
CA GLY A 26 13.27 -26.54 -19.35
C GLY A 26 14.17 -25.40 -18.85
N PHE A 27 14.02 -24.16 -19.33
CA PHE A 27 14.96 -23.07 -19.06
C PHE A 27 14.30 -21.73 -18.69
N LYS A 28 15.04 -20.92 -17.92
CA LYS A 28 14.81 -19.47 -17.71
C LYS A 28 15.86 -18.69 -18.53
N ILE A 29 16.12 -17.44 -18.13
CA ILE A 29 17.07 -16.52 -18.79
C ILE A 29 18.46 -17.13 -18.98
N SER A 30 18.96 -17.94 -18.05
CA SER A 30 20.30 -18.54 -18.11
C SER A 30 20.45 -19.88 -17.38
N GLU A 31 19.37 -20.41 -16.80
CA GLU A 31 19.40 -21.58 -15.92
C GLU A 31 18.25 -22.53 -16.20
N ARG A 32 18.35 -23.77 -15.72
CA ARG A 32 17.24 -24.72 -15.78
C ARG A 32 16.11 -24.30 -14.84
N MET A 33 14.88 -24.54 -15.25
CA MET A 33 13.74 -24.34 -14.38
C MET A 33 13.66 -25.45 -13.33
N THR A 34 13.42 -25.08 -12.06
CA THR A 34 13.13 -26.03 -10.98
C THR A 34 11.97 -26.95 -11.37
N TYR A 35 10.90 -26.39 -11.96
CA TYR A 35 9.76 -27.15 -12.47
C TYR A 35 10.10 -28.13 -13.61
N GLY A 36 11.21 -27.91 -14.33
CA GLY A 36 11.71 -28.86 -15.33
C GLY A 36 12.41 -30.09 -14.75
N ALA A 37 12.68 -30.09 -13.44
CA ALA A 37 13.23 -31.22 -12.70
C ALA A 37 12.22 -31.84 -11.71
N MET A 38 10.99 -31.29 -11.66
CA MET A 38 9.92 -31.76 -10.79
C MET A 38 9.22 -33.00 -11.36
N ASP A 39 8.62 -33.78 -10.48
CA ASP A 39 7.86 -34.98 -10.82
C ASP A 39 6.34 -34.72 -10.66
N ASP A 40 5.52 -35.43 -11.43
CA ASP A 40 4.07 -35.24 -11.45
C ASP A 40 3.44 -35.45 -10.07
N ARG A 41 4.07 -36.31 -9.24
CA ARG A 41 3.68 -36.58 -7.85
C ARG A 41 3.64 -35.33 -6.97
N GLU A 42 4.46 -34.33 -7.26
CA GLU A 42 4.48 -33.09 -6.49
C GLU A 42 3.20 -32.26 -6.70
N PHE A 43 2.61 -32.28 -7.91
CA PHE A 43 1.33 -31.64 -8.20
C PHE A 43 0.15 -32.38 -7.56
N ILE A 44 0.22 -33.72 -7.51
CA ILE A 44 -0.75 -34.53 -6.75
C ILE A 44 -0.69 -34.17 -5.27
N GLY A 45 0.50 -33.97 -4.71
CA GLY A 45 0.69 -33.50 -3.33
C GLY A 45 0.06 -32.13 -3.05
N TYR A 46 -0.05 -31.26 -4.06
CA TYR A 46 -0.77 -29.99 -3.94
C TYR A 46 -2.29 -30.13 -4.05
N GLY A 47 -2.79 -31.27 -4.51
CA GLY A 47 -4.21 -31.56 -4.73
C GLY A 47 -4.68 -31.30 -6.16
N TYR A 48 -3.78 -31.34 -7.14
CA TYR A 48 -4.13 -31.30 -8.57
C TYR A 48 -4.10 -32.69 -9.20
N GLN A 49 -4.77 -32.81 -10.33
CA GLN A 49 -4.68 -33.93 -11.24
C GLN A 49 -3.82 -33.52 -12.45
N PRO A 50 -2.52 -33.86 -12.48
CA PRO A 50 -1.66 -33.48 -13.60
C PRO A 50 -1.95 -34.31 -14.85
N TYR A 51 -1.95 -33.65 -15.99
CA TYR A 51 -1.93 -34.26 -17.31
C TYR A 51 -0.75 -33.71 -18.09
N MET A 52 0.11 -34.59 -18.57
CA MET A 52 1.38 -34.22 -19.18
C MET A 52 1.34 -34.35 -20.69
N VAL A 53 1.65 -33.25 -21.38
CA VAL A 53 1.76 -33.17 -22.84
C VAL A 53 3.25 -33.13 -23.18
N LYS A 54 3.79 -34.20 -23.78
CA LYS A 54 5.23 -34.38 -24.07
C LYS A 54 5.54 -34.79 -25.50
N ASP A 55 4.60 -35.41 -26.20
CA ASP A 55 4.81 -35.92 -27.55
C ASP A 55 4.69 -34.78 -28.57
N MET A 56 5.84 -34.44 -29.16
CA MET A 56 6.01 -33.35 -30.13
C MET A 56 5.46 -33.69 -31.51
N GLU A 57 5.38 -34.98 -31.88
CA GLU A 57 4.92 -35.38 -33.21
C GLU A 57 3.40 -35.19 -33.36
N ASN A 58 2.65 -35.31 -32.26
CA ASN A 58 1.20 -35.14 -32.21
C ASN A 58 0.75 -34.07 -31.21
N ILE A 59 1.57 -33.03 -31.00
CA ILE A 59 1.35 -32.05 -29.93
C ILE A 59 -0.02 -31.38 -30.02
N ASP A 60 -0.52 -31.08 -31.22
CA ASP A 60 -1.82 -30.43 -31.42
C ASP A 60 -2.98 -31.31 -30.94
N CYS A 61 -2.98 -32.60 -31.33
CA CYS A 61 -4.00 -33.55 -30.92
C CYS A 61 -3.93 -33.84 -29.41
N ASN A 62 -2.73 -33.98 -28.87
CA ASN A 62 -2.51 -34.23 -27.45
C ASN A 62 -2.94 -33.04 -26.59
N LEU A 63 -2.59 -31.82 -27.01
CA LEU A 63 -3.00 -30.60 -26.33
C LEU A 63 -4.52 -30.42 -26.40
N ALA A 64 -5.13 -30.59 -27.58
CA ALA A 64 -6.57 -30.52 -27.74
C ALA A 64 -7.31 -31.54 -26.84
N ALA A 65 -6.87 -32.79 -26.83
CA ALA A 65 -7.42 -33.83 -25.98
C ALA A 65 -7.26 -33.51 -24.49
N SER A 66 -6.09 -33.00 -24.08
CA SER A 66 -5.84 -32.60 -22.68
C SER A 66 -6.72 -31.43 -22.24
N LEU A 67 -6.96 -30.45 -23.12
CA LEU A 67 -7.86 -29.32 -22.85
C LEU A 67 -9.31 -29.79 -22.73
N SER A 68 -9.77 -30.64 -23.66
CA SER A 68 -11.12 -31.22 -23.60
C SER A 68 -11.34 -32.04 -22.33
N TRP A 69 -10.36 -32.87 -21.96
CA TRP A 69 -10.37 -33.64 -20.71
C TRP A 69 -10.44 -32.72 -19.49
N ALA A 70 -9.57 -31.70 -19.42
CA ALA A 70 -9.52 -30.78 -18.29
C ALA A 70 -10.85 -30.03 -18.12
N ILE A 71 -11.44 -29.54 -19.22
CA ILE A 71 -12.75 -28.89 -19.21
C ILE A 71 -13.85 -29.84 -18.73
N SER A 72 -13.82 -31.10 -19.16
CA SER A 72 -14.77 -32.13 -18.72
C SER A 72 -14.67 -32.40 -17.22
N GLU A 73 -13.46 -32.56 -16.67
CA GLU A 73 -13.28 -32.77 -15.23
C GLU A 73 -13.70 -31.53 -14.41
N ILE A 74 -13.41 -30.31 -14.91
CA ILE A 74 -13.89 -29.07 -14.29
C ILE A 74 -15.42 -29.07 -14.22
N HIS A 75 -16.12 -29.33 -15.33
CA HIS A 75 -17.58 -29.35 -15.36
C HIS A 75 -18.17 -30.44 -14.45
N LYS A 76 -17.52 -31.61 -14.36
CA LYS A 76 -17.93 -32.68 -13.46
C LYS A 76 -17.85 -32.26 -11.99
N ILE A 77 -16.77 -31.60 -11.59
CA ILE A 77 -16.61 -31.07 -10.22
C ILE A 77 -17.68 -30.01 -9.94
N GLN A 78 -17.89 -29.06 -10.86
CA GLN A 78 -18.90 -28.02 -10.71
C GLN A 78 -20.31 -28.59 -10.65
N HIS A 79 -20.66 -29.52 -11.55
CA HIS A 79 -21.96 -30.17 -11.55
C HIS A 79 -22.23 -30.94 -10.26
N ALA A 80 -21.25 -31.68 -9.74
CA ALA A 80 -21.37 -32.38 -8.46
C ALA A 80 -21.65 -31.39 -7.31
N ALA A 81 -20.95 -30.26 -7.28
CA ALA A 81 -21.19 -29.22 -6.29
C ALA A 81 -22.59 -28.58 -6.42
N CYS A 82 -22.99 -28.17 -7.62
CA CYS A 82 -24.29 -27.55 -7.88
C CYS A 82 -25.49 -28.48 -7.64
N SER A 83 -25.30 -29.79 -7.82
CA SER A 83 -26.35 -30.81 -7.59
C SER A 83 -26.49 -31.24 -6.12
N GLY A 84 -25.80 -30.58 -5.20
CA GLY A 84 -25.88 -30.86 -3.77
C GLY A 84 -25.07 -32.07 -3.30
N ASN A 85 -24.25 -32.66 -4.17
CA ASN A 85 -23.38 -33.80 -3.87
C ASN A 85 -21.90 -33.43 -4.14
N PRO A 86 -21.33 -32.43 -3.43
CA PRO A 86 -19.99 -31.94 -3.71
C PRO A 86 -18.94 -33.04 -3.48
N ILE A 87 -17.98 -33.11 -4.39
CA ILE A 87 -16.81 -33.99 -4.25
C ILE A 87 -15.95 -33.44 -3.10
N VAL A 88 -15.72 -34.25 -2.07
CA VAL A 88 -14.85 -33.86 -0.95
C VAL A 88 -13.40 -33.81 -1.43
N LYS A 89 -12.77 -32.62 -1.36
CA LYS A 89 -11.40 -32.35 -1.86
C LYS A 89 -11.24 -32.74 -3.34
N PRO A 90 -11.90 -32.01 -4.26
CA PRO A 90 -11.77 -32.31 -5.68
C PRO A 90 -10.33 -32.06 -6.14
N CYS A 91 -9.79 -32.98 -6.94
CA CYS A 91 -8.49 -32.79 -7.59
C CYS A 91 -8.71 -32.02 -8.89
N TRP A 92 -8.32 -30.74 -8.91
CA TRP A 92 -8.48 -29.91 -10.11
C TRP A 92 -7.45 -30.28 -11.17
N PRO A 93 -7.81 -30.26 -12.48
CA PRO A 93 -6.85 -30.58 -13.53
C PRO A 93 -5.76 -29.51 -13.63
N VAL A 94 -4.54 -29.95 -13.93
CA VAL A 94 -3.41 -29.09 -14.32
C VAL A 94 -2.74 -29.68 -15.55
N ILE A 95 -2.42 -28.85 -16.54
CA ILE A 95 -1.72 -29.31 -17.76
C ILE A 95 -0.24 -28.98 -17.62
N LEU A 96 0.60 -30.00 -17.77
CA LEU A 96 2.07 -29.89 -17.80
C LEU A 96 2.52 -29.97 -19.27
N LEU A 97 2.73 -28.81 -19.89
CA LEU A 97 3.10 -28.69 -21.30
C LEU A 97 4.63 -28.72 -21.43
N CYS A 98 5.18 -29.89 -21.74
CA CYS A 98 6.61 -30.14 -21.88
C CYS A 98 7.02 -30.06 -23.36
N ILE A 99 7.63 -28.94 -23.75
CA ILE A 99 8.12 -28.72 -25.12
C ILE A 99 9.65 -28.69 -25.07
N PRO A 100 10.34 -29.81 -25.33
CA PRO A 100 11.79 -29.83 -25.43
C PRO A 100 12.24 -29.17 -26.75
N GLY A 101 13.42 -28.56 -26.75
CA GLY A 101 14.04 -27.99 -27.97
C GLY A 101 15.52 -28.35 -28.09
N ASN A 102 16.11 -28.07 -29.26
CA ASN A 102 17.52 -28.31 -29.58
C ASN A 102 18.50 -27.33 -28.88
N ILE A 103 19.81 -27.43 -29.06
CA ILE A 103 20.80 -26.63 -28.28
C ILE A 103 20.57 -25.10 -28.33
N ILE A 104 19.99 -24.55 -29.40
CA ILE A 104 19.56 -23.14 -29.43
C ILE A 104 18.09 -23.02 -29.02
N GLU A 105 17.21 -23.82 -29.62
CA GLU A 105 15.75 -23.79 -29.45
C GLU A 105 15.27 -24.13 -28.03
N GLY A 106 15.89 -25.13 -27.40
CA GLY A 106 15.73 -25.58 -26.02
C GLY A 106 16.95 -25.29 -25.15
N SER A 107 17.57 -24.12 -25.30
CA SER A 107 18.45 -23.56 -24.27
C SER A 107 18.11 -22.10 -24.01
N PHE A 108 18.77 -21.50 -23.02
CA PHE A 108 18.62 -20.09 -22.72
C PHE A 108 19.01 -19.15 -23.89
N GLN A 109 19.71 -19.66 -24.91
CA GLN A 109 20.12 -18.87 -26.07
C GLN A 109 18.94 -18.44 -26.96
N SER A 110 17.79 -19.09 -26.86
CA SER A 110 16.55 -18.66 -27.54
C SER A 110 15.75 -17.60 -26.75
N HIS A 111 16.18 -17.23 -25.52
CA HIS A 111 15.37 -16.38 -24.63
C HIS A 111 15.15 -14.95 -25.15
N GLN A 112 16.11 -14.39 -25.89
CA GLN A 112 16.02 -13.04 -26.45
C GLN A 112 15.99 -13.06 -27.98
N VAL A 113 17.09 -12.70 -28.63
CA VAL A 113 17.18 -12.65 -30.10
C VAL A 113 18.17 -13.74 -30.56
N PRO A 114 17.69 -14.84 -31.16
CA PRO A 114 18.56 -15.96 -31.57
C PRO A 114 19.55 -15.59 -32.68
N LEU A 115 19.21 -14.61 -33.55
CA LEU A 115 20.01 -14.19 -34.70
C LEU A 115 20.28 -12.67 -34.70
N PRO A 116 21.04 -12.13 -33.73
CA PRO A 116 21.16 -10.68 -33.53
C PRO A 116 21.89 -9.95 -34.67
N LYS A 117 22.64 -10.67 -35.50
CA LYS A 117 23.44 -10.13 -36.60
C LYS A 117 22.77 -10.25 -37.97
N ALA A 118 21.49 -10.62 -38.05
CA ALA A 118 20.79 -10.82 -39.32
C ALA A 118 20.76 -9.56 -40.22
N LYS A 119 20.90 -8.36 -39.65
CA LYS A 119 20.99 -7.11 -40.42
C LYS A 119 22.37 -6.88 -41.06
N SER A 120 23.44 -7.43 -40.49
CA SER A 120 24.83 -7.09 -40.82
C SER A 120 25.68 -8.26 -41.33
N ASP A 121 25.24 -9.51 -41.17
CA ASP A 121 25.93 -10.72 -41.64
C ASP A 121 25.01 -11.54 -42.56
N GLU A 122 25.42 -11.73 -43.81
CA GLU A 122 24.64 -12.45 -44.83
C GLU A 122 24.31 -13.90 -44.43
N ARG A 123 25.17 -14.58 -43.67
CA ARG A 123 24.91 -15.96 -43.22
C ARG A 123 23.79 -15.99 -42.19
N TYR A 124 23.73 -15.00 -41.29
CA TYR A 124 22.64 -14.86 -40.33
C TYR A 124 21.33 -14.49 -41.03
N LEU A 125 21.40 -13.67 -42.08
CA LEU A 125 20.24 -13.34 -42.91
C LEU A 125 19.69 -14.58 -43.63
N GLN A 126 20.56 -15.44 -44.19
CA GLN A 126 20.15 -16.70 -44.81
C GLN A 126 19.51 -17.68 -43.82
N LEU A 127 20.02 -17.75 -42.59
CA LEU A 127 19.40 -18.55 -41.52
C LEU A 127 18.02 -18.00 -41.14
N LEU A 128 17.87 -16.68 -41.04
CA LEU A 128 16.59 -16.03 -40.77
C LEU A 128 15.58 -16.29 -41.91
N ASP A 129 16.00 -16.15 -43.17
CA ASP A 129 15.16 -16.42 -44.34
C ASP A 129 14.69 -17.89 -44.37
N THR A 130 15.60 -18.83 -44.09
CA THR A 130 15.27 -20.26 -44.00
C THR A 130 14.26 -20.53 -42.89
N TRP A 131 14.45 -19.92 -41.71
CA TRP A 131 13.54 -20.06 -40.58
C TRP A 131 12.16 -19.46 -40.86
N LEU A 132 12.07 -18.26 -41.45
CA LEU A 132 10.77 -17.67 -41.78
C LEU A 132 10.04 -18.47 -42.86
N LYS A 133 10.77 -19.01 -43.85
CA LYS A 133 10.20 -19.86 -44.90
C LYS A 133 9.70 -21.19 -44.37
N SER A 134 10.23 -21.72 -43.26
CA SER A 134 9.79 -23.00 -42.70
C SER A 134 8.35 -22.97 -42.20
N TYR A 135 7.79 -21.79 -41.90
CA TYR A 135 6.37 -21.63 -41.54
C TYR A 135 5.43 -21.64 -42.76
N ASN A 136 5.96 -21.76 -43.99
CA ASN A 136 5.18 -21.73 -45.24
C ASN A 136 4.18 -20.54 -45.33
N PRO A 137 4.66 -19.28 -45.26
CA PRO A 137 3.78 -18.11 -45.22
C PRO A 137 2.86 -17.99 -46.45
N ARG A 138 3.28 -18.51 -47.62
CA ARG A 138 2.45 -18.53 -48.84
C ARG A 138 1.17 -19.38 -48.69
N GLY A 139 1.16 -20.35 -47.77
CA GLY A 139 -0.05 -21.13 -47.44
C GLY A 139 -0.90 -20.51 -46.33
N LEU A 140 -0.40 -19.48 -45.65
CA LEU A 140 -1.05 -18.85 -44.48
C LEU A 140 -1.67 -17.49 -44.80
N PHE A 141 -1.17 -16.80 -45.83
CA PHE A 141 -1.62 -15.47 -46.22
C PHE A 141 -2.04 -15.41 -47.69
N GLN A 142 -3.04 -14.59 -47.95
CA GLN A 142 -3.51 -14.20 -49.29
C GLN A 142 -2.59 -13.13 -49.89
N GLU A 143 -2.76 -12.81 -51.18
CA GLU A 143 -1.94 -11.81 -51.87
C GLU A 143 -2.09 -10.38 -51.28
N ASP A 144 -3.24 -10.08 -50.66
CA ASP A 144 -3.51 -8.82 -49.95
C ASP A 144 -2.98 -8.79 -48.50
N ALA A 145 -2.16 -9.77 -48.12
CA ALA A 145 -1.61 -9.99 -46.79
C ALA A 145 -2.64 -10.32 -45.69
N LEU A 146 -3.89 -10.64 -46.02
CA LEU A 146 -4.84 -11.17 -45.06
C LEU A 146 -4.59 -12.67 -44.79
N PRO A 147 -4.82 -13.18 -43.57
CA PRO A 147 -4.78 -14.61 -43.32
C PRO A 147 -5.78 -15.38 -44.20
N VAL A 148 -5.46 -16.62 -44.58
CA VAL A 148 -6.39 -17.48 -45.33
C VAL A 148 -7.65 -17.79 -44.51
N GLU A 149 -8.76 -18.09 -45.20
CA GLU A 149 -10.07 -18.35 -44.58
C GLU A 149 -10.01 -19.45 -43.49
N ALA A 150 -9.19 -20.48 -43.71
CA ALA A 150 -8.99 -21.56 -42.74
C ALA A 150 -8.46 -21.06 -41.38
N VAL A 151 -7.54 -20.08 -41.37
CA VAL A 151 -7.02 -19.46 -40.15
C VAL A 151 -8.07 -18.55 -39.52
N GLN A 152 -8.81 -17.78 -40.33
CA GLN A 152 -9.86 -16.89 -39.83
C GLN A 152 -10.99 -17.68 -39.13
N LYS A 153 -11.32 -18.88 -39.62
CA LYS A 153 -12.33 -19.78 -39.02
C LYS A 153 -11.95 -20.31 -37.64
N LEU A 154 -10.66 -20.32 -37.27
CA LEU A 154 -10.21 -20.72 -35.94
C LEU A 154 -10.52 -19.65 -34.88
N ILE A 155 -10.71 -18.40 -35.29
CA ILE A 155 -11.00 -17.29 -34.38
C ILE A 155 -12.51 -17.25 -34.12
N PRO A 156 -12.96 -17.15 -32.85
CA PRO A 156 -14.37 -17.03 -32.55
C PRO A 156 -15.02 -15.84 -33.28
N SER A 157 -16.15 -16.07 -33.95
CA SER A 157 -16.87 -15.02 -34.69
C SER A 157 -17.48 -13.96 -33.77
N ILE A 158 -17.92 -14.37 -32.57
CA ILE A 158 -18.47 -13.49 -31.54
C ILE A 158 -17.32 -12.78 -30.82
N ASN A 159 -17.31 -11.44 -30.84
CA ASN A 159 -16.24 -10.64 -30.21
C ASN A 159 -16.06 -10.96 -28.73
N ASP A 160 -17.14 -11.09 -27.95
CA ASP A 160 -17.06 -11.42 -26.52
C ASP A 160 -16.51 -12.82 -26.22
N LYS A 161 -16.30 -13.68 -27.23
CA LYS A 161 -15.60 -14.97 -27.09
C LYS A 161 -14.13 -14.89 -27.46
N LYS A 162 -13.66 -13.81 -28.10
CA LYS A 162 -12.25 -13.59 -28.40
C LYS A 162 -11.53 -13.18 -27.11
N LEU A 163 -10.41 -13.84 -26.80
CA LEU A 163 -9.70 -13.62 -25.53
C LEU A 163 -9.38 -12.13 -25.33
N GLY A 164 -8.75 -11.48 -26.31
CA GLY A 164 -8.39 -10.04 -26.25
C GLY A 164 -9.55 -9.04 -26.30
N GLN A 165 -10.80 -9.49 -26.36
CA GLN A 165 -12.01 -8.66 -26.36
C GLN A 165 -12.94 -8.99 -25.18
N LYS A 166 -12.48 -9.84 -24.24
CA LYS A 166 -13.20 -10.10 -23.00
C LYS A 166 -13.27 -8.83 -22.17
N ARG A 167 -14.47 -8.49 -21.70
CA ARG A 167 -14.73 -7.34 -20.83
C ARG A 167 -13.82 -7.33 -19.61
N GLU A 168 -13.52 -8.51 -19.08
CA GLU A 168 -12.63 -8.73 -17.94
C GLU A 168 -11.18 -8.29 -18.17
N LEU A 169 -10.74 -8.10 -19.43
CA LEU A 169 -9.36 -7.67 -19.74
C LEU A 169 -9.17 -6.16 -19.88
N TYR A 170 -10.21 -5.42 -20.28
CA TYR A 170 -10.09 -3.97 -20.56
C TYR A 170 -11.04 -3.10 -19.71
N LYS A 171 -12.13 -3.67 -19.20
CA LYS A 171 -13.11 -2.96 -18.37
C LYS A 171 -12.87 -3.19 -16.88
N ALA A 172 -12.21 -4.27 -16.51
CA ALA A 172 -11.76 -4.48 -15.15
C ALA A 172 -10.32 -3.99 -15.07
N TYR A 173 -10.09 -2.97 -14.23
CA TYR A 173 -8.77 -2.59 -13.73
C TYR A 173 -7.90 -1.74 -14.69
N VAL A 174 -7.88 -0.43 -14.45
CA VAL A 174 -6.67 0.35 -14.70
C VAL A 174 -5.71 -0.03 -13.57
N PRO A 175 -4.57 -0.68 -13.84
CA PRO A 175 -3.60 -0.97 -12.80
C PRO A 175 -3.15 0.34 -12.19
N LEU A 176 -3.38 0.48 -10.89
CA LEU A 176 -2.76 1.53 -10.12
C LEU A 176 -1.25 1.32 -10.19
N ASP A 177 -0.51 2.38 -10.50
CA ASP A 177 0.93 2.38 -10.27
C ASP A 177 1.15 2.42 -8.76
N VAL A 178 1.17 1.23 -8.16
CA VAL A 178 1.34 1.03 -6.72
C VAL A 178 2.78 0.71 -6.43
N LEU A 179 3.29 1.27 -5.34
CA LEU A 179 4.57 0.86 -4.80
C LEU A 179 4.57 -0.67 -4.58
N ASP A 180 5.51 -1.38 -5.20
CA ASP A 180 5.68 -2.82 -4.96
C ASP A 180 6.16 -3.03 -3.52
N TRP A 181 5.22 -3.32 -2.62
CA TRP A 181 5.50 -3.56 -1.20
C TRP A 181 6.54 -4.67 -0.99
N ARG A 182 6.74 -5.56 -1.98
CA ARG A 182 7.75 -6.63 -1.93
C ARG A 182 9.17 -6.08 -1.90
N LEU A 183 9.41 -4.87 -2.41
CA LEU A 183 10.69 -4.16 -2.27
C LEU A 183 11.00 -3.82 -0.80
N LEU A 184 9.96 -3.72 0.03
CA LEU A 184 10.06 -3.48 1.47
C LEU A 184 9.81 -4.74 2.29
N ALA A 185 9.62 -5.90 1.65
CA ALA A 185 9.39 -7.15 2.36
C ALA A 185 10.69 -7.72 2.94
N ILE A 186 10.56 -8.36 4.09
CA ILE A 186 11.68 -8.90 4.86
C ILE A 186 11.88 -10.37 4.49
N GLY A 187 13.13 -10.82 4.45
CA GLY A 187 13.47 -12.23 4.24
C GLY A 187 12.90 -13.15 5.32
N LYS A 188 12.76 -14.44 5.01
CA LYS A 188 12.33 -15.43 6.02
C LYS A 188 13.34 -15.49 7.18
N VAL A 189 12.85 -15.74 8.40
CA VAL A 189 13.68 -15.96 9.61
C VAL A 189 14.43 -14.70 10.08
N THR A 190 13.79 -13.53 10.02
CA THR A 190 14.25 -12.29 10.69
C THR A 190 13.22 -11.83 11.71
N GLN A 191 13.67 -11.38 12.88
CA GLN A 191 12.81 -10.75 13.88
C GLN A 191 12.73 -9.25 13.60
N GLU A 192 11.55 -8.77 13.25
CA GLU A 192 11.33 -7.38 12.86
C GLU A 192 9.98 -6.89 13.38
N HIS A 193 9.86 -5.58 13.59
CA HIS A 193 8.63 -4.99 14.11
C HIS A 193 7.68 -4.63 12.96
N CYS A 194 6.47 -5.17 12.97
CA CYS A 194 5.47 -4.90 11.93
C CYS A 194 5.22 -3.39 11.74
N MET A 195 5.11 -2.65 12.85
CA MET A 195 4.90 -1.20 12.82
C MET A 195 6.06 -0.43 12.16
N LYS A 196 7.30 -0.89 12.34
CA LYS A 196 8.48 -0.27 11.72
C LYS A 196 8.43 -0.42 10.21
N HIS A 197 8.06 -1.60 9.70
CA HIS A 197 7.96 -1.86 8.27
C HIS A 197 6.74 -1.21 7.62
N VAL A 198 5.59 -1.18 8.30
CA VAL A 198 4.44 -0.40 7.86
C VAL A 198 4.78 1.09 7.81
N GLY A 199 5.54 1.61 8.78
CA GLY A 199 6.07 2.98 8.78
C GLY A 199 6.99 3.29 7.58
N LYS A 200 7.82 2.32 7.15
CA LYS A 200 8.63 2.46 5.93
C LYS A 200 7.75 2.50 4.68
N PHE A 201 6.78 1.58 4.56
CA PHE A 201 5.82 1.58 3.46
C PHE A 201 5.02 2.87 3.38
N LEU A 202 4.53 3.38 4.52
CA LEU A 202 3.89 4.69 4.64
C LEU A 202 4.79 5.80 4.06
N GLY A 203 6.08 5.79 4.42
CA GLY A 203 7.05 6.77 3.96
C GLY A 203 7.33 6.76 2.45
N GLU A 204 7.15 5.62 1.79
CA GLU A 204 7.28 5.48 0.33
C GLU A 204 5.94 5.71 -0.38
N ALA A 205 4.80 5.38 0.22
CA ALA A 205 3.49 5.68 -0.34
C ALA A 205 3.27 7.20 -0.50
N ILE A 206 3.81 8.00 0.42
CA ILE A 206 3.75 9.47 0.38
C ILE A 206 4.47 10.05 -0.86
N THR A 207 5.41 9.34 -1.49
CA THR A 207 6.15 9.83 -2.66
C THR A 207 5.40 9.61 -3.98
N LEU A 208 4.20 9.02 -3.95
CA LEU A 208 3.34 8.78 -5.11
C LEU A 208 2.13 9.74 -5.13
N PRO A 209 2.31 11.03 -5.46
CA PRO A 209 1.30 12.07 -5.26
C PRO A 209 0.02 11.87 -6.08
N GLU A 210 0.09 11.20 -7.24
CA GLU A 210 -1.10 10.98 -8.08
C GLU A 210 -1.84 9.68 -7.75
N ALA A 211 -1.17 8.72 -7.10
CA ALA A 211 -1.67 7.35 -6.94
C ALA A 211 -2.00 6.97 -5.49
N ALA A 212 -1.40 7.60 -4.48
CA ALA A 212 -1.57 7.21 -3.08
C ALA A 212 -2.01 8.36 -2.17
N ARG A 213 -2.89 8.04 -1.22
CA ARG A 213 -3.43 8.99 -0.24
C ARG A 213 -3.27 8.43 1.17
N VAL A 214 -2.93 9.29 2.13
CA VAL A 214 -2.62 8.87 3.50
C VAL A 214 -3.47 9.66 4.50
N TYR A 215 -4.41 8.98 5.14
CA TYR A 215 -5.36 9.54 6.10
C TYR A 215 -5.09 9.03 7.52
N LEU A 216 -5.07 9.96 8.47
CA LEU A 216 -4.88 9.71 9.90
C LEU A 216 -6.05 10.32 10.69
N PRO A 217 -7.26 9.72 10.60
CA PRO A 217 -8.42 10.23 11.32
C PRO A 217 -8.18 10.22 12.84
N PRO A 218 -8.50 11.30 13.56
CA PRO A 218 -8.25 11.40 15.01
C PRO A 218 -9.25 10.62 15.88
N ASP A 219 -10.42 10.27 15.34
CA ASP A 219 -11.49 9.57 16.05
C ASP A 219 -12.36 8.71 15.12
N ALA A 220 -13.36 8.04 15.70
CA ALA A 220 -14.25 7.13 14.99
C ALA A 220 -15.12 7.82 13.92
N ASN A 221 -15.60 9.04 14.17
CA ASN A 221 -16.44 9.77 13.21
C ASN A 221 -15.61 10.18 11.99
N CYS A 222 -14.41 10.72 12.20
CA CYS A 222 -13.48 11.04 11.12
C CYS A 222 -13.06 9.79 10.35
N ALA A 223 -12.87 8.65 11.03
CA ALA A 223 -12.55 7.39 10.38
C ALA A 223 -13.70 6.90 9.50
N LEU A 224 -14.95 7.00 9.98
CA LEU A 224 -16.14 6.65 9.21
C LEU A 224 -16.27 7.52 7.95
N SER A 225 -16.12 8.84 8.08
CA SER A 225 -16.16 9.77 6.94
C SER A 225 -15.05 9.46 5.91
N THR A 226 -13.83 9.21 6.40
CA THR A 226 -12.70 8.82 5.55
C THR A 226 -12.97 7.54 4.77
N VAL A 227 -13.51 6.50 5.43
CA VAL A 227 -13.86 5.22 4.79
C VAL A 227 -14.97 5.41 3.76
N ALA A 228 -16.01 6.19 4.10
CA ALA A 228 -17.12 6.47 3.19
C ALA A 228 -16.64 7.13 1.89
N HIS A 229 -15.73 8.11 1.99
CA HIS A 229 -15.08 8.71 0.81
C HIS A 229 -14.22 7.70 0.04
N CYS A 230 -13.40 6.92 0.75
CA CYS A 230 -12.47 5.97 0.11
C CYS A 230 -13.19 4.88 -0.70
N ILE A 231 -14.42 4.52 -0.34
CA ILE A 231 -15.26 3.56 -1.09
C ILE A 231 -15.84 4.19 -2.37
N GLY A 232 -16.05 5.51 -2.39
CA GLY A 232 -16.63 6.23 -3.53
C GLY A 232 -15.62 6.65 -4.61
N VAL A 233 -14.32 6.64 -4.30
CA VAL A 233 -13.26 7.05 -5.22
C VAL A 233 -12.62 5.88 -5.96
N ASN A 234 -12.28 6.09 -7.23
CA ASN A 234 -11.60 5.10 -8.08
C ASN A 234 -10.18 5.57 -8.39
N ASN A 235 -9.30 4.61 -8.72
CA ASN A 235 -7.93 4.85 -9.16
C ASN A 235 -7.03 5.54 -8.11
N TYR A 236 -7.21 5.20 -6.82
CA TYR A 236 -6.28 5.60 -5.75
C TYR A 236 -5.98 4.42 -4.82
N VAL A 237 -4.77 4.41 -4.26
CA VAL A 237 -4.42 3.63 -3.07
C VAL A 237 -4.71 4.48 -1.84
N ASN A 238 -5.73 4.12 -1.08
CA ASN A 238 -6.08 4.82 0.15
C ASN A 238 -5.49 4.08 1.36
N LEU A 239 -4.57 4.73 2.07
CA LEU A 239 -4.00 4.23 3.31
C LEU A 239 -4.61 4.97 4.50
N ILE A 240 -5.39 4.23 5.29
CA ILE A 240 -6.06 4.76 6.48
C ILE A 240 -5.38 4.18 7.71
N VAL A 241 -4.83 5.06 8.56
CA VAL A 241 -4.24 4.67 9.83
C VAL A 241 -5.20 5.06 10.95
N GLY A 242 -5.95 4.07 11.44
CA GLY A 242 -6.86 4.20 12.56
C GLY A 242 -6.41 3.40 13.79
N SER A 243 -7.08 3.61 14.91
CA SER A 243 -6.88 2.83 16.12
C SER A 243 -8.00 1.81 16.31
N LYS A 244 -7.67 0.66 16.87
CA LYS A 244 -8.64 -0.35 17.32
C LYS A 244 -8.99 -0.24 18.80
N GLN A 245 -8.21 0.56 19.56
CA GLN A 245 -8.43 0.73 20.98
C GLN A 245 -9.63 1.65 21.21
N PRO A 246 -10.44 1.41 22.25
CA PRO A 246 -11.48 2.36 22.64
C PRO A 246 -10.87 3.72 22.92
N THR A 247 -11.27 4.72 22.15
CA THR A 247 -10.74 6.10 22.22
C THR A 247 -11.90 7.09 22.22
N PRO A 248 -11.73 8.29 22.80
CA PRO A 248 -12.77 9.32 22.77
C PRO A 248 -13.11 9.75 21.35
N VAL A 249 -14.38 10.12 21.15
CA VAL A 249 -14.85 10.78 19.94
C VAL A 249 -14.91 12.28 20.21
N TRP A 250 -14.27 13.07 19.35
CA TRP A 250 -14.08 14.50 19.58
C TRP A 250 -15.06 15.36 18.82
N LEU A 251 -15.46 14.92 17.63
CA LEU A 251 -16.32 15.69 16.75
C LEU A 251 -17.71 15.07 16.61
N SER A 252 -18.72 15.92 16.48
CA SER A 252 -20.02 15.54 15.92
C SER A 252 -19.91 15.18 14.44
N HIS A 253 -20.96 14.60 13.85
CA HIS A 253 -20.95 14.28 12.42
C HIS A 253 -20.82 15.53 11.53
N GLU A 254 -21.45 16.66 11.90
CA GLU A 254 -21.39 17.90 11.11
C GLU A 254 -20.00 18.54 11.13
N GLU A 255 -19.36 18.57 12.30
CA GLU A 255 -17.99 19.05 12.46
C GLU A 255 -17.01 18.14 11.73
N THR A 256 -17.26 16.83 11.77
CA THR A 256 -16.44 15.83 11.06
C THR A 256 -16.48 16.06 9.57
N ASP A 257 -17.65 16.31 8.97
CA ASP A 257 -17.78 16.49 7.53
C ASP A 257 -17.01 17.73 7.05
N LYS A 258 -17.18 18.86 7.75
CA LYS A 258 -16.43 20.10 7.48
C LYS A 258 -14.92 19.89 7.62
N HIS A 259 -14.50 19.20 8.69
CA HIS A 259 -13.10 18.91 8.96
C HIS A 259 -12.49 17.97 7.91
N TYR A 260 -13.25 16.98 7.46
CA TYR A 260 -12.84 16.04 6.44
C TYR A 260 -12.62 16.74 5.10
N ILE A 261 -13.58 17.57 4.67
CA ILE A 261 -13.51 18.34 3.41
C ILE A 261 -12.29 19.27 3.42
N ALA A 262 -12.00 19.91 4.56
CA ALA A 262 -10.85 20.78 4.70
C ALA A 262 -9.51 20.02 4.76
N GLY A 263 -9.51 18.74 5.15
CA GLY A 263 -8.34 17.90 5.35
C GLY A 263 -7.48 18.26 6.57
N ALA A 264 -7.51 19.53 6.99
CA ALA A 264 -6.98 20.06 8.24
C ALA A 264 -7.84 21.22 8.76
N SER A 265 -7.97 21.35 10.09
CA SER A 265 -8.72 22.46 10.70
C SER A 265 -8.25 22.79 12.10
N VAL A 266 -8.51 24.03 12.54
CA VAL A 266 -8.40 24.45 13.93
C VAL A 266 -9.45 23.74 14.80
N ARG A 267 -9.07 23.37 16.02
CA ARG A 267 -9.90 22.71 17.04
C ARG A 267 -10.32 23.71 18.10
N LYS A 268 -11.49 24.32 17.92
CA LYS A 268 -12.01 25.36 18.82
C LYS A 268 -12.07 24.91 20.29
N PHE A 269 -12.57 23.71 20.57
CA PHE A 269 -12.69 23.22 21.96
C PHE A 269 -11.35 22.97 22.66
N THR A 270 -10.25 22.85 21.91
CA THR A 270 -8.89 22.62 22.43
C THR A 270 -8.06 23.90 22.44
N SER A 271 -8.48 24.91 21.69
CA SER A 271 -7.74 26.17 21.55
C SER A 271 -8.13 27.13 22.67
N VAL A 272 -7.13 27.86 23.16
CA VAL A 272 -7.22 28.85 24.25
C VAL A 272 -6.73 30.19 23.72
N ASP A 273 -7.11 30.49 22.50
CA ASP A 273 -6.94 31.75 21.83
C ASP A 273 -8.28 32.48 21.88
N ASP A 274 -8.28 33.76 22.26
CA ASP A 274 -9.48 34.60 22.15
C ASP A 274 -9.76 34.95 20.66
N ASP A 275 -9.60 33.98 19.75
CA ASP A 275 -9.78 34.01 18.30
C ASP A 275 -8.93 35.05 17.52
N ILE A 276 -7.86 35.63 18.10
CA ILE A 276 -7.15 36.76 17.46
C ILE A 276 -5.63 36.59 17.28
N ASN A 277 -4.90 35.85 18.14
CA ASN A 277 -3.47 35.56 17.89
C ASN A 277 -2.87 34.51 18.86
N PRO A 278 -2.54 33.28 18.42
CA PRO A 278 -1.92 32.31 19.30
C PRO A 278 -0.46 32.64 19.61
N ASN A 279 0.01 32.27 20.79
CA ASN A 279 1.44 32.32 21.11
C ASN A 279 2.18 31.09 20.56
N VAL A 280 1.47 29.98 20.36
CA VAL A 280 2.00 28.71 19.86
C VAL A 280 0.90 27.88 19.21
N ILE A 281 1.26 27.12 18.17
CA ILE A 281 0.34 26.23 17.45
C ILE A 281 0.72 24.77 17.72
N LEU A 282 -0.28 24.00 18.15
CA LEU A 282 -0.18 22.58 18.48
C LEU A 282 -0.87 21.75 17.41
N VAL A 283 -0.11 20.98 16.66
CA VAL A 283 -0.62 20.20 15.55
C VAL A 283 -0.64 18.72 15.90
N SER A 284 -1.78 18.06 15.71
CA SER A 284 -1.90 16.61 15.89
C SER A 284 -2.24 15.89 14.60
N LYS A 285 -1.60 14.73 14.39
CA LYS A 285 -1.90 13.86 13.26
C LYS A 285 -1.78 12.37 13.61
N GLY A 286 -2.94 11.75 13.82
CA GLY A 286 -3.11 10.37 14.30
C GLY A 286 -3.97 10.30 15.55
N VAL A 287 -4.49 9.12 15.87
CA VAL A 287 -5.45 8.93 16.97
C VAL A 287 -4.81 9.20 18.33
N GLU A 288 -3.77 8.44 18.68
CA GLU A 288 -3.18 8.50 20.02
C GLU A 288 -2.46 9.83 20.27
N VAL A 289 -1.81 10.38 19.24
CA VAL A 289 -1.15 11.69 19.35
C VAL A 289 -2.15 12.83 19.48
N THR A 290 -3.35 12.74 18.90
CA THR A 290 -4.40 13.75 19.09
C THR A 290 -4.89 13.78 20.53
N PHE A 291 -5.03 12.61 21.17
CA PHE A 291 -5.34 12.55 22.60
C PHE A 291 -4.27 13.25 23.45
N GLU A 292 -2.98 13.01 23.16
CA GLU A 292 -1.88 13.66 23.89
C GLU A 292 -1.82 15.18 23.67
N VAL A 293 -2.14 15.67 22.46
CA VAL A 293 -2.22 17.12 22.19
C VAL A 293 -3.37 17.76 22.95
N ILE A 294 -4.55 17.14 22.97
CA ILE A 294 -5.71 17.65 23.73
C ILE A 294 -5.40 17.66 25.23
N ALA A 295 -4.77 16.60 25.74
CA ALA A 295 -4.36 16.54 27.14
C ALA A 295 -3.28 17.59 27.47
N ALA A 296 -2.34 17.86 26.55
CA ALA A 296 -1.34 18.92 26.71
C ALA A 296 -2.00 20.29 26.78
N ALA A 297 -2.94 20.60 25.87
CA ALA A 297 -3.69 21.85 25.90
C ALA A 297 -4.44 22.04 27.23
N SER A 298 -5.06 20.97 27.76
CA SER A 298 -5.72 21.00 29.06
C SER A 298 -4.75 21.27 30.22
N LEU A 299 -3.52 20.75 30.17
CA LEU A 299 -2.47 21.07 31.15
C LEU A 299 -2.06 22.54 31.04
N LEU A 300 -1.83 23.05 29.82
CA LEU A 300 -1.44 24.44 29.59
C LEU A 300 -2.51 25.43 30.10
N CYS A 301 -3.79 25.12 29.93
CA CYS A 301 -4.90 25.89 30.50
C CYS A 301 -4.80 26.06 32.03
N LYS A 302 -4.27 25.05 32.73
CA LYS A 302 -4.19 25.03 34.20
C LYS A 302 -2.90 25.67 34.72
N HIS A 303 -1.80 25.43 34.03
CA HIS A 303 -0.45 25.79 34.48
C HIS A 303 0.06 27.11 33.90
N CYS A 304 -0.41 27.50 32.71
CA CYS A 304 0.12 28.64 31.96
C CYS A 304 -1.01 29.52 31.40
N LEU A 305 -1.73 30.21 32.30
CA LEU A 305 -2.89 31.05 31.95
C LEU A 305 -2.59 32.18 30.93
N ASN A 306 -1.34 32.62 30.84
CA ASN A 306 -0.91 33.65 29.89
C ASN A 306 -0.51 33.09 28.52
N LEU A 307 -0.57 31.78 28.30
CA LEU A 307 -0.18 31.13 27.05
C LEU A 307 -1.42 30.86 26.20
N HIS A 308 -1.57 31.61 25.11
CA HIS A 308 -2.62 31.37 24.12
C HIS A 308 -2.19 30.27 23.15
N VAL A 309 -3.00 29.23 23.04
CA VAL A 309 -2.66 28.02 22.29
C VAL A 309 -3.71 27.79 21.19
N GLN A 310 -3.27 27.63 19.96
CA GLN A 310 -4.14 27.17 18.86
C GLN A 310 -3.86 25.70 18.57
N ALA A 311 -4.90 24.86 18.59
CA ALA A 311 -4.76 23.44 18.27
C ALA A 311 -5.26 23.17 16.84
N VAL A 312 -4.44 22.52 16.01
CA VAL A 312 -4.78 22.13 14.64
C VAL A 312 -4.75 20.60 14.54
N ASN A 313 -5.74 20.01 13.88
CA ASN A 313 -5.71 18.60 13.54
C ASN A 313 -5.61 18.40 12.03
N ILE A 314 -4.90 17.36 11.60
CA ILE A 314 -4.71 17.05 10.19
C ILE A 314 -5.14 15.61 9.91
N ILE A 315 -6.20 15.42 9.12
CA ILE A 315 -6.66 14.09 8.66
C ILE A 315 -5.82 13.66 7.46
N ASP A 316 -5.82 14.45 6.39
CA ASP A 316 -5.14 14.12 5.14
C ASP A 316 -3.70 14.63 5.21
N LEU A 317 -2.71 13.74 5.02
CA LEU A 317 -1.30 14.14 5.07
C LEU A 317 -0.89 14.98 3.85
N THR A 318 -1.60 14.82 2.74
CA THR A 318 -1.24 15.42 1.45
C THR A 318 -1.58 16.90 1.36
N VAL A 319 -2.40 17.43 2.29
CA VAL A 319 -2.68 18.87 2.38
C VAL A 319 -1.46 19.70 2.78
N LEU A 320 -0.45 19.06 3.38
CA LEU A 320 0.82 19.69 3.75
C LEU A 320 1.85 19.70 2.61
N ASN A 321 1.55 19.10 1.45
CA ASN A 321 2.41 19.21 0.28
C ASN A 321 2.40 20.65 -0.26
N HIS A 322 3.33 20.94 -1.16
CA HIS A 322 3.31 22.18 -1.94
C HIS A 322 2.22 22.11 -3.01
N LYS A 323 1.55 23.24 -3.31
CA LYS A 323 0.49 23.32 -4.34
C LYS A 323 0.90 22.74 -5.70
N CYS A 324 2.17 22.91 -6.06
CA CYS A 324 2.75 22.40 -7.31
C CYS A 324 3.04 20.88 -7.31
N THR A 325 2.98 20.21 -6.16
CA THR A 325 3.33 18.78 -6.03
C THR A 325 2.12 17.88 -5.80
N HIS A 326 0.99 18.41 -5.33
CA HIS A 326 -0.21 17.60 -5.07
C HIS A 326 -1.52 18.39 -5.26
N PRO A 327 -2.56 17.80 -5.88
CA PRO A 327 -3.83 18.51 -6.16
C PRO A 327 -4.64 18.91 -4.92
N HIS A 328 -4.43 18.25 -3.79
CA HIS A 328 -5.08 18.56 -2.50
C HIS A 328 -4.22 19.40 -1.56
N ALA A 329 -3.01 19.79 -1.98
CA ALA A 329 -2.15 20.66 -1.18
C ALA A 329 -2.83 22.00 -0.91
N LEU A 330 -2.68 22.50 0.31
CA LEU A 330 -3.06 23.86 0.66
C LEU A 330 -2.19 24.83 -0.16
N ASP A 331 -2.77 25.96 -0.54
CA ASP A 331 -1.96 27.08 -0.98
C ASP A 331 -1.41 27.89 0.19
N ASP A 332 -0.47 28.78 -0.11
CA ASP A 332 0.27 29.54 0.90
C ASP A 332 -0.67 30.35 1.80
N GLU A 333 -1.76 30.89 1.24
CA GLU A 333 -2.75 31.67 1.99
C GLU A 333 -3.54 30.78 2.95
N GLN A 334 -4.07 29.65 2.48
CA GLN A 334 -4.77 28.67 3.31
C GLN A 334 -3.86 28.08 4.39
N PHE A 335 -2.60 27.84 4.04
CA PHE A 335 -1.59 27.36 4.97
C PHE A 335 -1.36 28.40 6.09
N ASN A 336 -1.16 29.67 5.75
CA ASN A 336 -0.96 30.75 6.72
C ASN A 336 -2.20 31.00 7.58
N MET A 337 -3.41 30.80 7.06
CA MET A 337 -4.65 30.84 7.86
C MET A 337 -4.68 29.77 8.96
N LEU A 338 -4.07 28.60 8.73
CA LEU A 338 -4.02 27.51 9.70
C LEU A 338 -2.82 27.59 10.64
N PHE A 339 -1.66 28.00 10.12
CA PHE A 339 -0.38 27.86 10.81
C PHE A 339 0.29 29.20 11.16
N THR A 340 -0.29 30.33 10.76
CA THR A 340 0.28 31.69 10.89
C THR A 340 1.66 31.82 10.22
N GLU A 341 2.17 33.05 10.09
CA GLU A 341 3.45 33.29 9.41
C GLU A 341 4.65 33.21 10.36
N ASP A 342 4.49 33.61 11.63
CA ASP A 342 5.59 33.90 12.55
C ASP A 342 5.51 33.13 13.88
N ARG A 343 4.47 32.31 14.09
CA ARG A 343 4.30 31.61 15.38
C ARG A 343 5.04 30.28 15.40
N PRO A 344 5.57 29.87 16.57
CA PRO A 344 6.10 28.53 16.76
C PRO A 344 5.02 27.47 16.55
N ILE A 345 5.36 26.43 15.79
CA ILE A 345 4.48 25.31 15.48
C ILE A 345 5.11 24.02 16.02
N HIS A 346 4.33 23.25 16.78
CA HIS A 346 4.74 21.96 17.29
C HIS A 346 3.84 20.89 16.71
N PHE A 347 4.42 19.92 16.00
CA PHE A 347 3.72 18.76 15.46
C PHE A 347 3.89 17.55 16.37
N ASN A 348 2.80 16.86 16.67
CA ASN A 348 2.80 15.50 17.20
C ASN A 348 2.28 14.55 16.11
N TYR A 349 3.19 13.78 15.53
CA TYR A 349 2.95 12.97 14.35
C TYR A 349 3.07 11.48 14.66
N HIS A 350 2.10 10.69 14.22
CA HIS A 350 2.12 9.24 14.41
C HIS A 350 3.34 8.55 13.77
N GLY A 351 3.87 9.09 12.67
CA GLY A 351 4.98 8.50 11.91
C GLY A 351 6.35 9.05 12.28
N TYR A 352 7.33 8.82 11.39
CA TYR A 352 8.69 9.32 11.55
C TYR A 352 8.79 10.83 11.24
N PRO A 353 9.38 11.65 12.13
CA PRO A 353 9.52 13.09 11.92
C PRO A 353 10.18 13.48 10.59
N ILE A 354 11.20 12.74 10.16
CA ILE A 354 11.96 13.02 8.92
C ILE A 354 11.08 13.02 7.67
N LYS A 355 10.03 12.18 7.64
CA LYS A 355 9.10 12.11 6.51
C LYS A 355 8.18 13.33 6.47
N LEU A 356 7.74 13.83 7.64
CA LEU A 356 6.95 15.06 7.72
C LEU A 356 7.79 16.30 7.41
N GLN A 357 9.07 16.33 7.82
CA GLN A 357 10.01 17.40 7.47
C GLN A 357 10.18 17.53 5.95
N GLY A 358 10.25 16.41 5.23
CA GLY A 358 10.33 16.42 3.77
C GLY A 358 9.10 17.01 3.09
N LEU A 359 7.90 16.86 3.68
CA LEU A 359 6.66 17.44 3.15
C LEU A 359 6.58 18.95 3.37
N LEU A 360 7.04 19.42 4.53
CA LEU A 360 7.07 20.84 4.88
C LEU A 360 8.23 21.60 4.21
N PHE A 361 9.14 20.90 3.55
CA PHE A 361 10.27 21.52 2.87
C PHE A 361 9.78 22.40 1.71
N GLY A 362 10.22 23.66 1.69
CA GLY A 362 9.80 24.65 0.70
C GLY A 362 8.62 25.53 1.12
N CYS A 363 7.97 25.26 2.26
CA CYS A 363 7.01 26.20 2.86
C CYS A 363 7.76 27.43 3.42
N PRO A 364 7.55 28.66 2.89
CA PRO A 364 8.29 29.85 3.30
C PRO A 364 8.10 30.17 4.79
N GLY A 365 9.17 30.55 5.50
CA GLY A 365 9.12 30.96 6.92
C GLY A 365 8.94 29.82 7.93
N LEU A 366 8.61 28.61 7.48
CA LEU A 366 8.14 27.55 8.35
C LEU A 366 9.25 26.77 9.08
N MET A 367 10.39 26.55 8.43
CA MET A 367 11.40 25.62 8.96
C MET A 367 12.08 26.10 10.24
N GLU A 368 12.14 27.41 10.47
CA GLU A 368 12.74 27.99 11.67
C GLU A 368 11.80 27.92 12.89
N CYS A 369 10.49 27.82 12.63
CA CYS A 369 9.43 27.86 13.63
C CYS A 369 8.82 26.48 13.93
N VAL A 370 9.12 25.44 13.14
CA VAL A 370 8.55 24.10 13.28
C VAL A 370 9.41 23.16 14.13
N MET A 371 8.78 22.51 15.10
CA MET A 371 9.33 21.35 15.77
C MET A 371 8.42 20.14 15.56
N ILE A 372 8.99 18.98 15.24
CA ILE A 372 8.23 17.76 14.98
C ILE A 372 8.61 16.68 15.99
N ALA A 373 7.64 16.30 16.81
CA ALA A 373 7.66 15.09 17.61
C ALA A 373 7.00 13.95 16.81
N GLY A 374 7.58 12.76 16.91
CA GLY A 374 7.11 11.58 16.21
C GLY A 374 7.82 10.33 16.72
N TYR A 375 7.55 9.18 16.09
CA TYR A 375 8.15 7.92 16.49
C TYR A 375 9.68 7.91 16.27
N LYS A 376 10.43 7.49 17.30
CA LYS A 376 11.91 7.49 17.34
C LYS A 376 12.52 6.09 17.50
N GLU A 377 11.72 5.03 17.35
CA GLU A 377 12.14 3.65 17.63
C GLU A 377 12.51 3.38 19.10
N GLU A 378 12.07 4.24 20.01
CA GLU A 378 12.31 4.06 21.45
C GLU A 378 11.24 3.14 22.05
N ARG A 379 11.69 1.93 22.43
CA ARG A 379 10.93 0.79 23.01
C ARG A 379 9.93 0.09 22.09
N THR A 380 9.61 -1.15 22.46
CA THR A 380 8.70 -2.05 21.73
C THR A 380 7.49 -2.49 22.56
N THR A 381 7.71 -3.09 23.75
CA THR A 381 6.62 -3.67 24.57
C THR A 381 6.49 -2.96 25.92
N THR A 382 5.60 -1.97 26.01
CA THR A 382 5.23 -1.29 27.27
C THR A 382 3.79 -0.76 27.17
N LEU A 383 3.31 -0.06 28.21
CA LEU A 383 2.00 0.59 28.21
C LEU A 383 1.91 1.69 27.13
N PRO A 384 0.73 1.94 26.54
CA PRO A 384 0.57 2.95 25.49
C PRO A 384 1.08 4.34 25.86
N PHE A 385 0.87 4.79 27.11
CA PHE A 385 1.36 6.09 27.56
C PHE A 385 2.89 6.11 27.77
N ASP A 386 3.49 5.00 28.21
CA ASP A 386 4.95 4.89 28.34
C ASP A 386 5.64 4.90 26.97
N MET A 387 4.99 4.34 25.93
CA MET A 387 5.45 4.49 24.54
C MET A 387 5.52 5.97 24.13
N MET A 388 4.54 6.80 24.52
CA MET A 388 4.55 8.24 24.24
C MET A 388 5.66 8.96 25.00
N LEU A 389 5.85 8.65 26.28
CA LEU A 389 6.94 9.22 27.10
C LEU A 389 8.32 8.91 26.51
N CYS A 390 8.55 7.66 26.10
CA CYS A 390 9.85 7.23 25.59
C CYS A 390 10.20 7.86 24.22
N ASN A 391 9.18 8.20 23.41
CA ASN A 391 9.39 8.83 22.11
C ASN A 391 9.32 10.38 22.16
N ASN A 392 9.20 10.97 23.35
CA ASN A 392 8.97 12.41 23.57
C ASN A 392 7.70 12.94 22.86
N MET A 393 6.64 12.14 22.84
CA MET A 393 5.35 12.46 22.23
C MET A 393 4.23 12.61 23.27
N SER A 394 4.57 12.53 24.57
CA SER A 394 3.57 12.63 25.63
C SER A 394 3.03 14.05 25.77
N ARG A 395 1.88 14.19 26.42
CA ARG A 395 1.29 15.48 26.80
C ARG A 395 2.25 16.38 27.56
N PHE A 396 3.15 15.82 28.36
CA PHE A 396 4.13 16.59 29.12
C PHE A 396 5.21 17.15 28.21
N ASP A 397 5.77 16.32 27.34
CA ASP A 397 6.77 16.74 26.35
C ASP A 397 6.19 17.85 25.45
N PHE A 398 4.94 17.67 25.04
CA PHE A 398 4.25 18.62 24.17
C PHE A 398 3.87 19.93 24.87
N ALA A 399 3.46 19.88 26.14
CA ALA A 399 3.24 21.08 26.95
C ALA A 399 4.55 21.84 27.19
N ILE A 400 5.64 21.13 27.49
CA ILE A 400 6.98 21.72 27.66
C ILE A 400 7.43 22.42 26.36
N ALA A 401 7.24 21.75 25.22
CA ALA A 401 7.50 22.33 23.91
C ALA A 401 6.71 23.64 23.70
N ALA A 402 5.41 23.60 23.98
CA ALA A 402 4.53 24.75 23.86
C ALA A 402 4.97 25.95 24.69
N ILE A 403 5.37 25.73 25.95
CA ILE A 403 5.89 26.79 26.83
C ILE A 403 7.20 27.34 26.27
N HIS A 404 8.10 26.48 25.80
CA HIS A 404 9.34 26.91 25.16
C HIS A 404 9.08 27.78 23.92
N GLY A 405 8.21 27.36 23.02
CA GLY A 405 7.81 28.14 21.84
C GLY A 405 7.17 29.47 22.24
N GLY A 406 6.12 29.41 23.05
CA GLY A 406 5.37 30.60 23.49
C GLY A 406 6.21 31.61 24.28
N SER A 407 7.23 31.16 25.03
CA SER A 407 8.16 32.06 25.75
C SER A 407 9.03 32.92 24.85
N ARG A 408 9.15 32.59 23.55
CA ARG A 408 9.85 33.42 22.56
C ARG A 408 9.00 34.59 22.09
N VAL A 409 7.68 34.44 22.15
CA VAL A 409 6.70 35.40 21.62
C VAL A 409 6.06 36.23 22.74
N ASN A 410 5.84 35.63 23.91
CA ASN A 410 5.11 36.23 25.02
C ASN A 410 5.99 36.39 26.27
N PRO A 411 6.45 37.62 26.59
CA PRO A 411 7.28 37.90 27.77
C PRO A 411 6.65 37.45 29.09
N LYS A 412 5.32 37.45 29.21
CA LYS A 412 4.62 37.01 30.44
C LYS A 412 4.80 35.52 30.68
N VAL A 413 4.90 34.72 29.61
CA VAL A 413 5.20 33.30 29.70
C VAL A 413 6.67 33.10 30.07
N THR A 414 7.58 33.90 29.51
CA THR A 414 9.03 33.81 29.75
C THR A 414 9.40 33.86 31.23
N VAL A 415 8.75 34.73 32.02
CA VAL A 415 9.05 34.93 33.44
C VAL A 415 8.91 33.62 34.24
N ASN A 416 7.87 32.84 33.96
CA ASN A 416 7.57 31.61 34.71
C ASN A 416 7.94 30.33 33.95
N ALA A 417 8.37 30.43 32.68
CA ALA A 417 8.61 29.29 31.80
C ALA A 417 9.52 28.23 32.44
N HIS A 418 10.62 28.65 33.08
CA HIS A 418 11.55 27.71 33.71
C HIS A 418 10.92 26.90 34.86
N ILE A 419 10.08 27.54 35.67
CA ILE A 419 9.39 26.92 36.81
C ILE A 419 8.37 25.90 36.29
N GLU A 420 7.53 26.32 35.34
CA GLU A 420 6.47 25.47 34.77
C GLU A 420 7.04 24.27 34.00
N ILE A 421 8.08 24.48 33.18
CA ILE A 421 8.77 23.39 32.48
C ILE A 421 9.37 22.39 33.49
N SER A 422 9.96 22.88 34.58
CA SER A 422 10.54 22.02 35.60
C SER A 422 9.49 21.20 36.34
N ALA A 423 8.32 21.80 36.64
CA ALA A 423 7.19 21.13 37.23
C ALA A 423 6.67 19.99 36.33
N LEU A 424 6.41 20.27 35.05
CA LEU A 424 5.93 19.27 34.08
C LEU A 424 6.92 18.12 33.90
N ARG A 425 8.24 18.40 33.84
CA ARG A 425 9.28 17.36 33.79
C ARG A 425 9.27 16.47 35.02
N HIS A 426 9.03 17.06 36.19
CA HIS A 426 8.96 16.32 37.44
C HIS A 426 7.72 15.41 37.48
N GLU A 427 6.56 15.90 37.00
CA GLU A 427 5.34 15.10 36.87
C GLU A 427 5.50 13.95 35.88
N ALA A 428 6.08 14.20 34.69
CA ALA A 428 6.35 13.16 33.71
C ALA A 428 7.19 12.01 34.31
N LYS A 429 8.25 12.33 35.07
CA LYS A 429 9.08 11.34 35.78
C LYS A 429 8.31 10.58 36.85
N LYS A 430 7.42 11.24 37.60
CA LYS A 430 6.56 10.58 38.60
C LYS A 430 5.63 9.56 37.94
N VAL A 431 4.99 9.94 36.83
CA VAL A 431 4.12 9.02 36.07
C VAL A 431 4.92 7.86 35.50
N GLN A 432 6.09 8.12 34.93
CA GLN A 432 6.96 7.06 34.41
C GLN A 432 7.37 6.08 35.51
N TYR A 433 7.80 6.58 36.67
CA TYR A 433 8.14 5.77 37.84
C TYR A 433 6.96 4.92 38.32
N TYR A 434 5.75 5.49 38.35
CA TYR A 434 4.53 4.75 38.69
C TYR A 434 4.30 3.58 37.73
N ILE A 435 4.42 3.82 36.42
CA ILE A 435 4.27 2.80 35.38
C ILE A 435 5.27 1.66 35.59
N TYR A 436 6.55 1.96 35.81
CA TYR A 436 7.55 0.90 36.07
C TYR A 436 7.24 0.12 37.34
N LYS A 437 6.81 0.80 38.41
CA LYS A 437 6.58 0.17 39.70
C LYS A 437 5.33 -0.71 39.72
N HIS A 438 4.27 -0.31 39.02
CA HIS A 438 2.94 -0.92 39.14
C HIS A 438 2.47 -1.65 37.89
N GLY A 439 3.12 -1.47 36.73
CA GLY A 439 2.73 -2.11 35.48
C GLY A 439 1.38 -1.66 34.93
N LYS A 440 0.85 -0.52 35.38
CA LYS A 440 -0.44 0.06 34.94
C LYS A 440 -0.36 1.59 34.80
N GLY A 441 -1.29 2.16 34.03
CA GLY A 441 -1.43 3.61 33.89
C GLY A 441 -1.86 4.29 35.20
N VAL A 442 -1.53 5.58 35.33
CA VAL A 442 -1.90 6.43 36.48
C VAL A 442 -3.39 6.77 36.46
#